data_AF-A0A0C5B963-F1
#
_entry.id   AF-A0A0C5B963-F1
#
_cell.length_a   1.000
_cell.length_b   1.000
_cell.length_c   1.000
_cell.angle_alpha   90.00
_cell.angle_beta   90.00
_cell.angle_gamma   90.00
#
_symmetry.space_group_name_H-M   'P 1'
#
loop_
_entity.id
_entity.type
_entity.pdbx_description
1 polymer ?
#
loop_
_entity_poly.entity_id
_entity_poly.type
_entity_poly.pdbx_seq_one_letter_code
_entity_poly.pdbx_strand_id
1 'polypeptide(L)'
;MPRVVPDQRSKFDNEEFFRKLSRECEVKYTGYRDRPLEERQMRFQSACREGRSDLAFVATGTNLSLQFLPPTFHTEGQRPAPTRDYVDFEREQGKVHLKAPMILNGVCVIWRGWVDLQRLDGMACLEFDEERARLVA
;
A
#
# COMPACT_ATOMS: atom_id res chain seq x y z
N MET A 1 -19.11 10.30 3.12
CA MET A 1 -18.90 9.10 2.29
C MET A 1 -17.77 9.37 1.30
N PRO A 2 -16.77 8.49 1.18
CA PRO A 2 -15.79 8.59 0.10
C PRO A 2 -16.52 8.57 -1.24
N ARG A 3 -16.23 9.54 -2.11
CA ARG A 3 -16.86 9.62 -3.43
C ARG A 3 -16.18 8.63 -4.37
N VAL A 4 -16.77 7.45 -4.55
CA VAL A 4 -16.35 6.51 -5.60
C VAL A 4 -17.02 6.89 -6.92
N VAL A 5 -16.38 6.53 -8.04
CA VAL A 5 -16.99 6.70 -9.37
C VAL A 5 -18.01 5.59 -9.62
N PRO A 6 -19.08 5.82 -10.42
CA PRO A 6 -20.10 4.80 -10.68
C PRO A 6 -19.58 3.51 -11.32
N ASP A 7 -18.66 3.61 -12.29
CA ASP A 7 -18.05 2.47 -12.97
C ASP A 7 -16.57 2.36 -12.63
N GLN A 8 -16.29 1.95 -11.39
CA GLN A 8 -14.93 1.84 -10.87
C GLN A 8 -14.08 0.85 -11.67
N ARG A 9 -14.68 -0.25 -12.12
CA ARG A 9 -13.97 -1.29 -12.87
C ARG A 9 -13.51 -0.79 -14.23
N SER A 10 -14.41 -0.15 -14.98
CA SER A 10 -14.04 0.43 -16.27
C SER A 10 -12.95 1.50 -16.12
N LYS A 11 -13.03 2.34 -15.07
CA LYS A 11 -11.98 3.33 -14.79
C LYS A 11 -10.63 2.67 -14.51
N PHE A 12 -10.61 1.63 -13.67
CA PHE A 12 -9.39 0.88 -13.35
C PHE A 12 -8.77 0.21 -14.59
N ASP A 13 -9.58 -0.41 -15.43
CA ASP A 13 -9.10 -1.17 -16.60
C ASP A 13 -8.64 -0.27 -17.75
N ASN A 14 -9.24 0.92 -17.91
CA ASN A 14 -9.03 1.78 -19.08
C ASN A 14 -8.10 2.97 -18.83
N GLU A 15 -8.03 3.51 -17.63
CA GLU A 15 -7.21 4.70 -17.35
C GLU A 15 -5.72 4.32 -17.32
N GLU A 16 -4.90 5.05 -18.09
CA GLU A 16 -3.47 4.76 -18.26
C GLU A 16 -2.73 4.72 -16.91
N PHE A 17 -3.12 5.57 -15.97
CA PHE A 17 -2.58 5.60 -14.61
C PHE A 17 -2.72 4.24 -13.91
N PHE A 18 -3.92 3.67 -13.87
CA PHE A 18 -4.16 2.37 -13.24
C PHE A 18 -3.53 1.22 -14.03
N ARG A 19 -3.59 1.25 -15.36
CA ARG A 19 -2.97 0.23 -16.22
C ARG A 19 -1.45 0.14 -16.04
N LYS A 20 -0.79 1.27 -15.76
CA LYS A 20 0.65 1.29 -15.45
C LYS A 20 0.91 0.68 -14.08
N LEU A 21 0.15 1.11 -13.06
CA LEU A 21 0.37 0.70 -11.68
C LEU A 21 -0.18 -0.70 -11.34
N SER A 22 -1.04 -1.29 -12.19
CA SER A 22 -1.54 -2.66 -12.01
C SER A 22 -0.54 -3.73 -12.42
N ARG A 23 0.51 -3.34 -13.16
CA ARG A 23 1.66 -4.21 -13.44
C ARG A 23 2.64 -4.14 -12.28
N GLU A 24 3.39 -5.21 -12.11
CA GLU A 24 4.46 -5.25 -11.11
C GLU A 24 5.50 -4.16 -11.45
N CYS A 25 5.66 -3.21 -10.53
CA CYS A 25 6.50 -2.03 -10.67
C CYS A 25 7.47 -1.94 -9.50
N GLU A 26 8.66 -1.39 -9.75
CA GLU A 26 9.61 -1.05 -8.70
C GLU A 26 9.01 0.01 -7.77
N VAL A 27 9.13 -0.21 -6.46
CA VAL A 27 8.74 0.72 -5.41
C VAL A 27 9.91 1.04 -4.48
N LYS A 28 9.90 2.23 -3.89
CA LYS A 28 10.89 2.66 -2.90
C LYS A 28 10.25 3.31 -1.69
N TYR A 29 10.83 3.05 -0.52
CA TYR A 29 10.50 3.79 0.68
C TYR A 29 10.96 5.24 0.58
N THR A 30 10.03 6.16 0.85
CA THR A 30 10.26 7.59 0.67
C THR A 30 10.38 8.37 1.98
N GLY A 31 10.19 7.73 3.13
CA GLY A 31 10.34 8.38 4.43
C GLY A 31 11.81 8.64 4.83
N TYR A 32 12.00 9.68 5.65
CA TYR A 32 13.26 10.03 6.31
C TYR A 32 14.48 10.08 5.37
N ARG A 33 14.33 10.62 4.15
CA ARG A 33 15.42 10.66 3.13
C ARG A 33 16.65 11.44 3.57
N ASP A 34 16.50 12.34 4.55
CA ASP A 34 17.54 13.13 5.20
C ASP A 34 18.37 12.32 6.21
N ARG A 35 17.96 11.10 6.56
CA ARG A 35 18.57 10.28 7.61
C ARG A 35 19.49 9.19 7.05
N PRO A 36 20.47 8.71 7.85
CA PRO A 36 21.30 7.56 7.49
C PRO A 36 20.45 6.31 7.19
N LEU A 37 20.95 5.45 6.30
CA LEU A 37 20.22 4.27 5.84
C LEU A 37 19.75 3.38 7.01
N GLU A 38 20.61 3.14 8.00
CA GLU A 38 20.29 2.32 9.17
C GLU A 38 19.10 2.88 9.98
N GLU A 39 19.05 4.20 10.20
CA GLU A 39 17.91 4.84 10.85
C GLU A 39 16.65 4.67 10.00
N ARG A 40 16.75 4.85 8.68
CA ARG A 40 15.62 4.66 7.75
C ARG A 40 15.09 3.23 7.79
N GLN A 41 15.95 2.23 7.86
CA GLN A 41 15.57 0.83 7.96
C GLN A 41 14.77 0.55 9.23
N MET A 42 15.27 1.02 10.38
CA MET A 42 14.57 0.89 11.66
C MET A 42 13.21 1.60 11.65
N ARG A 43 13.16 2.83 11.13
CA ARG A 43 11.93 3.63 11.01
C ARG A 43 10.91 2.95 10.11
N PHE A 44 11.34 2.43 8.95
CA PHE A 44 10.48 1.73 8.01
C PHE A 44 9.85 0.50 8.67
N GLN A 45 10.65 -0.35 9.30
CA GLN A 45 10.15 -1.54 9.99
C GLN A 45 9.19 -1.19 11.14
N SER A 46 9.49 -0.15 11.93
CA SER A 46 8.58 0.32 12.98
C SER A 46 7.26 0.81 12.41
N ALA A 47 7.30 1.62 11.35
CA ALA A 47 6.09 2.15 10.71
C ALA A 47 5.23 1.01 10.13
N CYS A 48 5.83 0.01 9.48
CA CYS A 48 5.12 -1.16 9.01
C CYS A 48 4.43 -1.91 10.15
N ARG A 49 5.09 -2.10 11.31
CA ARG A 49 4.47 -2.70 12.52
C ARG A 49 3.36 -1.84 13.13
N GLU A 50 3.43 -0.52 12.95
CA GLU A 50 2.36 0.43 13.29
C GLU A 50 1.22 0.46 12.25
N GLY A 51 1.36 -0.28 11.14
CA GLY A 51 0.33 -0.38 10.10
C GLY A 51 0.35 0.76 9.08
N ARG A 52 1.49 1.44 8.87
CA ARG A 52 1.59 2.54 7.89
C ARG A 52 2.97 2.63 7.23
N SER A 53 3.05 3.14 6.00
CA SER A 53 4.34 3.50 5.38
C SER A 53 4.14 4.38 4.15
N ASP A 54 5.18 5.13 3.77
CA ASP A 54 5.21 5.97 2.58
C ASP A 54 6.07 5.33 1.50
N LEU A 55 5.43 4.80 0.44
CA LEU A 55 6.08 4.13 -0.67
C LEU A 55 5.76 4.84 -1.99
N ALA A 56 6.73 4.91 -2.89
CA ALA A 56 6.52 5.46 -4.23
C ALA A 56 6.80 4.44 -5.32
N PHE A 57 5.94 4.41 -6.33
CA PHE A 57 6.20 3.74 -7.60
C PHE A 57 7.26 4.50 -8.37
N VAL A 58 8.40 3.86 -8.64
CA VAL A 58 9.56 4.51 -9.28
C VAL A 58 9.24 4.92 -10.71
N ALA A 59 8.56 4.04 -11.47
CA ALA A 59 8.27 4.26 -12.89
C ALA A 59 7.40 5.49 -13.16
N THR A 60 6.50 5.83 -12.23
CA THR A 60 5.57 6.97 -12.38
C THR A 60 5.87 8.13 -11.44
N GLY A 61 6.78 7.93 -10.46
CA GLY A 61 7.00 8.88 -9.36
C GLY A 61 5.80 9.03 -8.42
N THR A 62 4.80 8.16 -8.50
CA THR A 62 3.58 8.25 -7.68
C THR A 62 3.89 7.86 -6.25
N ASN A 63 3.79 8.81 -5.32
CA ASN A 63 3.98 8.56 -3.90
C ASN A 63 2.64 8.28 -3.20
N LEU A 64 2.62 7.26 -2.35
CA LEU A 64 1.43 6.79 -1.63
C LEU A 64 1.75 6.65 -0.13
N SER A 65 0.93 7.30 0.69
CA SER A 65 0.86 7.03 2.12
C SER A 65 -0.11 5.87 2.36
N LEU A 66 0.44 4.71 2.69
CA LEU A 66 -0.30 3.45 2.81
C LEU A 66 -0.70 3.18 4.26
N GLN A 67 -1.88 2.59 4.42
CA GLN A 67 -2.36 2.03 5.68
C GLN A 67 -2.57 0.52 5.51
N PHE A 68 -1.90 -0.27 6.33
CA PHE A 68 -1.92 -1.73 6.33
C PHE A 68 -2.95 -2.25 7.33
N LEU A 69 -4.14 -1.65 7.31
CA LEU A 69 -5.22 -1.93 8.25
C LEU A 69 -6.49 -2.29 7.48
N PRO A 70 -7.40 -3.11 8.05
CA PRO A 70 -8.65 -3.41 7.39
C PRO A 70 -9.56 -2.16 7.36
N PRO A 71 -10.34 -1.93 6.29
CA PRO A 71 -11.11 -0.69 6.09
C PRO A 71 -12.18 -0.39 7.15
N THR A 72 -12.58 -1.41 7.93
CA THR A 72 -13.69 -1.37 8.89
C THR A 72 -13.29 -0.92 10.30
N PHE A 73 -12.01 -0.71 10.59
CA PHE A 73 -11.50 -0.52 11.96
C PHE A 73 -11.44 0.95 12.44
N HIS A 74 -12.47 1.73 12.13
CA HIS A 74 -12.68 3.05 12.75
C HIS A 74 -13.55 2.99 14.02
N THR A 75 -13.75 1.81 14.59
CA THR A 75 -14.52 1.63 15.84
C THR A 75 -13.61 1.90 17.06
N GLU A 76 -14.08 2.77 17.94
CA GLU A 76 -13.34 3.42 19.03
C GLU A 76 -12.65 2.46 20.02
N GLY A 77 -11.41 2.80 20.43
CA GLY A 77 -10.85 2.40 21.74
C GLY A 77 -9.55 1.57 21.75
N GLN A 78 -9.20 0.87 20.67
CA GLN A 78 -7.92 0.15 20.57
C GLN A 78 -7.14 0.63 19.35
N ARG A 79 -5.82 0.85 19.49
CA ARG A 79 -4.93 1.03 18.32
C ARG A 79 -4.84 -0.34 17.63
N PRO A 80 -5.45 -0.54 16.45
CA PRO A 80 -5.37 -1.83 15.79
C PRO A 80 -3.92 -2.07 15.35
N ALA A 81 -3.37 -3.23 15.69
CA ALA A 81 -2.12 -3.69 15.10
C ALA A 81 -2.45 -4.35 13.75
N PRO A 82 -1.62 -4.13 12.70
CA PRO A 82 -1.79 -4.82 11.43
C PRO A 82 -1.73 -6.33 11.64
N THR A 83 -2.64 -7.07 11.00
CA THR A 83 -2.56 -8.53 10.98
C THR A 83 -1.52 -9.00 9.97
N ARG A 84 -1.12 -10.27 10.06
CA ARG A 84 -0.16 -10.87 9.13
C ARG A 84 -0.63 -10.84 7.67
N ASP A 85 -1.94 -10.74 7.42
CA ASP A 85 -2.48 -10.60 6.05
C ASP A 85 -2.13 -9.25 5.40
N TYR A 86 -1.84 -8.23 6.21
CA TYR A 86 -1.50 -6.88 5.77
C TYR A 86 -0.01 -6.57 5.87
N VAL A 87 0.67 -7.15 6.87
CA VAL A 87 2.11 -6.97 7.11
C VAL A 87 2.72 -8.31 7.51
N ASP A 88 3.50 -8.92 6.61
CA ASP A 88 4.14 -10.22 6.83
C ASP A 88 5.67 -10.10 6.67
N PHE A 89 6.39 -10.18 7.80
CA PHE A 89 7.86 -10.23 7.84
C PHE A 89 8.42 -11.66 7.77
N GLU A 90 7.57 -12.68 7.88
CA GLU A 90 7.97 -14.09 7.98
C GLU A 90 7.86 -14.81 6.63
N ARG A 91 7.06 -14.27 5.70
CA ARG A 91 6.83 -14.87 4.38
C ARG A 91 8.10 -15.07 3.56
N GLU A 92 9.03 -14.11 3.59
CA GLU A 92 10.31 -14.22 2.90
C GLU A 92 11.41 -13.50 3.71
N GLN A 93 12.54 -14.19 3.94
CA GLN A 93 13.62 -13.65 4.77
C GLN A 93 14.21 -12.37 4.16
N GLY A 94 14.37 -11.34 4.98
CA GLY A 94 14.93 -10.06 4.56
C GLY A 94 13.94 -9.15 3.83
N LYS A 95 12.68 -9.56 3.69
CA LYS A 95 11.61 -8.77 3.06
C LYS A 95 10.41 -8.63 3.99
N VAL A 96 9.59 -7.62 3.71
CA VAL A 96 8.24 -7.50 4.26
C VAL A 96 7.23 -7.49 3.13
N HIS A 97 6.24 -8.38 3.19
CA HIS A 97 5.10 -8.36 2.29
C HIS A 97 3.99 -7.49 2.89
N LEU A 98 3.43 -6.63 2.06
CA LEU A 98 2.56 -5.55 2.48
C LEU A 98 1.30 -5.56 1.60
N LYS A 99 0.15 -5.31 2.23
CA LYS A 99 -1.15 -5.16 1.56
C LYS A 99 -1.87 -3.95 2.16
N ALA A 100 -2.36 -3.04 1.33
CA ALA A 100 -3.04 -1.82 1.76
C ALA A 100 -4.28 -1.54 0.89
N PRO A 101 -5.51 -1.73 1.39
CA PRO A 101 -6.73 -1.36 0.69
C PRO A 101 -6.99 0.14 0.80
N MET A 102 -7.27 0.81 -0.32
CA MET A 102 -7.53 2.26 -0.34
C MET A 102 -8.52 2.65 -1.43
N ILE A 103 -8.95 3.91 -1.42
CA ILE A 103 -9.69 4.52 -2.52
C ILE A 103 -8.75 5.50 -3.19
N LEU A 104 -8.36 5.21 -4.43
CA LEU A 104 -7.45 6.03 -5.22
C LEU A 104 -8.22 6.58 -6.42
N ASN A 105 -8.23 7.91 -6.59
CA ASN A 105 -8.96 8.58 -7.68
C ASN A 105 -10.43 8.12 -7.85
N GLY A 106 -11.10 7.77 -6.74
CA GLY A 106 -12.48 7.30 -6.72
C GLY A 106 -12.67 5.81 -7.07
N VAL A 107 -11.59 5.02 -7.10
CA VAL A 107 -11.61 3.58 -7.37
C VAL A 107 -11.09 2.84 -6.14
N CYS A 108 -11.84 1.83 -5.67
CA CYS A 108 -11.38 0.91 -4.64
C CYS A 108 -10.28 0.01 -5.22
N VAL A 109 -9.08 0.12 -4.63
CA VAL A 109 -7.90 -0.65 -5.03
C VAL A 109 -7.19 -1.23 -3.81
N ILE A 110 -6.44 -2.29 -4.03
CA ILE A 110 -5.52 -2.87 -3.06
C ILE A 110 -4.11 -2.68 -3.60
N TRP A 111 -3.29 -1.93 -2.87
CA TRP A 111 -1.85 -1.96 -3.09
C TRP A 111 -1.30 -3.26 -2.50
N ARG A 112 -0.49 -3.99 -3.27
CA ARG A 112 0.19 -5.21 -2.83
C ARG A 112 1.62 -5.21 -3.31
N GLY A 113 2.52 -5.63 -2.44
CA GLY A 113 3.93 -5.73 -2.81
C GLY A 113 4.79 -6.27 -1.69
N TRP A 114 6.09 -6.23 -1.93
CA TRP A 114 7.11 -6.53 -0.93
C TRP A 114 8.22 -5.48 -0.99
N VAL A 115 8.91 -5.29 0.14
CA VAL A 115 10.05 -4.38 0.25
C VAL A 115 11.20 -5.08 0.95
N ASP A 116 12.40 -4.97 0.40
CA ASP A 116 13.65 -5.40 1.00
C ASP A 116 13.99 -4.54 2.23
N LEU A 117 14.23 -5.18 3.36
CA LEU A 117 14.43 -4.52 4.65
C LEU A 117 15.77 -3.78 4.77
N GLN A 118 16.75 -4.09 3.91
CA GLN A 118 18.05 -3.44 3.89
C GLN A 118 18.09 -2.33 2.83
N ARG A 119 17.63 -2.62 1.62
CA ARG A 119 17.69 -1.70 0.49
C ARG A 119 16.56 -0.67 0.49
N LEU A 120 15.44 -0.98 1.14
CA LEU A 120 14.23 -0.16 1.18
C LEU A 120 13.63 0.10 -0.21
N ASP A 121 13.84 -0.86 -1.12
CA ASP A 121 13.22 -0.97 -2.44
C ASP A 121 12.54 -2.33 -2.59
N GLY A 122 11.70 -2.48 -3.61
CA GLY A 122 11.01 -3.73 -3.85
C GLY A 122 10.06 -3.64 -5.03
N MET A 123 9.05 -4.52 -5.06
CA MET A 123 8.08 -4.61 -6.15
C MET A 123 6.65 -4.56 -5.62
N ALA A 124 5.78 -3.88 -6.34
CA ALA A 124 4.36 -3.79 -6.01
C ALA A 124 3.48 -3.56 -7.23
N CYS A 125 2.18 -3.75 -7.06
CA CYS A 125 1.15 -3.37 -8.01
C CYS A 125 -0.13 -2.93 -7.31
N LEU A 126 -1.06 -2.36 -8.07
CA LEU A 126 -2.44 -2.12 -7.67
C LEU A 126 -3.34 -3.22 -8.23
N GLU A 127 -4.22 -3.74 -7.38
CA GLU A 127 -5.30 -4.65 -7.76
C GLU A 127 -6.64 -3.94 -7.56
N PHE A 128 -7.64 -4.26 -8.39
CA PHE A 128 -8.99 -3.77 -8.18
C PHE A 128 -9.65 -4.50 -7.00
N ASP A 129 -10.23 -3.74 -6.06
CA ASP A 129 -10.90 -4.29 -4.89
C ASP A 129 -12.39 -4.50 -5.19
N GLU A 130 -12.73 -5.61 -5.85
CA GLU A 130 -14.13 -5.91 -6.23
C GLU A 130 -15.07 -5.98 -5.03
N GLU A 131 -14.62 -6.59 -3.94
CA GLU A 131 -15.43 -6.78 -2.73
C GLU A 131 -15.79 -5.44 -2.12
N ARG A 132 -14.80 -4.56 -1.91
CA ARG A 132 -15.04 -3.23 -1.37
C ARG A 132 -15.83 -2.37 -2.35
N ALA A 133 -15.53 -2.44 -3.66
CA ALA A 133 -16.24 -1.68 -4.67
C ALA A 133 -17.75 -1.96 -4.64
N ARG A 134 -18.16 -3.23 -4.45
CA ARG A 134 -19.59 -3.61 -4.31
C ARG A 134 -20.26 -3.04 -3.06
N LEU A 135 -19.50 -2.82 -1.99
CA LEU A 135 -20.04 -2.28 -0.71
C LEU A 135 -20.22 -0.77 -0.73
N VAL A 136 -19.49 -0.06 -1.61
CA VAL A 136 -19.48 1.42 -1.65
C VAL A 136 -20.06 2.02 -2.94
N ALA A 137 -20.43 1.17 -3.91
CA ALA A 137 -21.09 1.56 -5.16
C ALA A 137 -22.53 2.05 -4.95
#